data_AF-A0A7G1H4N9-F1
#
_entry.id   AF-A0A7G1H4N9-F1
#
_cell.length_a   1.000
_cell.length_b   1.000
_cell.length_c   1.000
_cell.angle_alpha   90.00
_cell.angle_beta   90.00
_cell.angle_gamma   90.00
#
_symmetry.space_group_name_H-M   'P 1'
#
loop_
_entity.id
_entity.type
_entity.pdbx_description
1 polymer ?
#
loop_
_entity_poly.entity_id
_entity_poly.type
_entity_poly.pdbx_seq_one_letter_code
_entity_poly.pdbx_strand_id
1 'polypeptide(L)'
;MLSFSCSFPRIIILDDPLTPEEHINLGVAYEKKGELDLAIKEYEIASKKLPIAYLYLGNVYMQKENLDEAEKYYKKAIKKQPDIADAYNNLSWLYYIKAKGQGLKVEDANEILKEAEGLVLKALELNPLNENYKDTLNKIRELKSKNGL
;
A
#
# COMPACT_ATOMS: atom_id res chain seq x y z
N MET A 1 -54.05 36.44 18.59
CA MET A 1 -52.93 36.16 17.66
C MET A 1 -51.64 36.35 18.43
N LEU A 2 -50.76 35.36 18.45
CA LEU A 2 -49.29 35.55 18.46
C LEU A 2 -48.67 34.17 18.20
N SER A 3 -47.96 34.12 17.10
CA SER A 3 -47.52 32.94 16.38
C SER A 3 -46.38 32.22 17.10
N PHE A 4 -46.43 30.89 17.09
CA PHE A 4 -45.30 30.03 17.40
C PHE A 4 -44.12 30.39 16.49
N SER A 5 -42.95 30.66 17.09
CA SER A 5 -41.67 30.64 16.39
C SER A 5 -40.81 29.57 17.04
N CYS A 6 -41.10 28.30 16.75
CA CYS A 6 -40.14 27.23 16.96
C CYS A 6 -38.98 27.44 15.99
N SER A 7 -37.86 27.94 16.50
CA SER A 7 -36.58 27.89 15.78
C SER A 7 -36.11 26.43 15.79
N PHE A 8 -36.30 25.71 14.69
CA PHE A 8 -35.66 24.41 14.50
C PHE A 8 -34.14 24.61 14.44
N PRO A 9 -33.34 23.85 15.20
CA PRO A 9 -31.90 23.85 14.98
C PRO A 9 -31.61 23.32 13.58
N ARG A 10 -30.93 24.13 12.78
CA ARG A 10 -30.42 23.73 11.47
C ARG A 10 -29.20 22.82 11.72
N ILE A 11 -29.34 21.53 11.45
CA ILE A 11 -28.21 20.61 11.41
C ILE A 11 -27.37 21.02 10.20
N ILE A 12 -26.14 21.46 10.44
CA ILE A 12 -25.15 21.66 9.40
C ILE A 12 -24.56 20.29 9.11
N ILE A 13 -24.77 19.79 7.89
CA ILE A 13 -23.96 18.68 7.38
C ILE A 13 -22.58 19.29 7.14
N LEU A 14 -21.63 18.99 8.02
CA LEU A 14 -20.23 19.28 7.79
C LEU A 14 -19.74 18.24 6.77
N ASP A 15 -19.73 18.62 5.50
CA ASP A 15 -18.94 17.90 4.52
C ASP A 15 -17.48 17.92 4.99
N ASP A 16 -16.79 16.80 4.83
CA ASP A 16 -15.37 16.70 5.13
C ASP A 16 -14.62 17.77 4.32
N PRO A 17 -13.95 18.74 4.96
CA PRO A 17 -13.34 19.85 4.23
C PRO A 17 -12.07 19.44 3.49
N LEU A 18 -11.52 18.26 3.77
CA LEU A 18 -10.28 17.80 3.16
C LEU A 18 -10.53 17.16 1.81
N THR A 19 -9.65 17.50 0.87
CA THR A 19 -9.50 16.78 -0.39
C THR A 19 -8.90 15.39 -0.17
N PRO A 20 -9.10 14.43 -1.09
CA PRO A 20 -8.44 13.13 -1.03
C PRO A 20 -6.91 13.21 -0.91
N GLU A 21 -6.26 14.17 -1.57
CA GLU A 21 -4.83 14.42 -1.47
C GLU A 21 -4.43 14.92 -0.07
N GLU A 22 -5.24 15.78 0.54
CA GLU A 22 -5.01 16.26 1.91
C GLU A 22 -5.20 15.16 2.95
N HIS A 23 -6.17 14.25 2.73
CA HIS A 23 -6.26 13.03 3.53
C HIS A 23 -5.01 12.16 3.41
N ILE A 24 -4.41 12.02 2.21
CA ILE A 24 -3.12 11.32 2.07
C ILE A 24 -2.03 12.05 2.89
N ASN A 25 -1.93 13.37 2.77
CA ASN A 25 -0.93 14.15 3.51
C ASN A 25 -1.10 14.02 5.03
N LEU A 26 -2.34 14.04 5.51
CA LEU A 26 -2.67 13.83 6.93
C LEU A 26 -2.32 12.40 7.37
N GLY A 27 -2.61 11.39 6.55
CA GLY A 27 -2.20 10.01 6.77
C GLY A 27 -0.68 9.88 6.91
N VAL A 28 0.10 10.52 6.04
CA VAL A 28 1.57 10.52 6.10
C VAL A 28 2.06 11.19 7.40
N ALA A 29 1.39 12.25 7.85
CA ALA A 29 1.72 12.90 9.11
C ALA A 29 1.45 11.98 10.31
N TYR A 30 0.37 11.20 10.29
CA TYR A 30 0.07 10.19 11.30
C TYR A 30 1.08 9.04 11.29
N GLU A 31 1.48 8.54 10.11
CA GLU A 31 2.53 7.51 9.99
C GLU A 31 3.84 7.95 10.64
N LYS A 32 4.28 9.19 10.36
CA LYS A 32 5.51 9.76 10.94
C LYS A 32 5.48 9.86 12.47
N LYS A 33 4.28 9.91 13.07
CA LYS A 33 4.07 9.90 14.52
C LYS A 33 3.87 8.48 15.09
N GLY A 34 3.81 7.46 14.24
CA GLY A 34 3.48 6.09 14.63
C GLY A 34 1.99 5.85 14.89
N GLU A 35 1.12 6.81 14.56
CA GLU A 35 -0.33 6.74 14.75
C GLU A 35 -1.00 5.99 13.58
N LEU A 36 -0.60 4.72 13.39
CA LEU A 36 -0.89 3.95 12.17
C LEU A 36 -2.38 3.72 11.91
N ASP A 37 -3.20 3.58 12.96
CA ASP A 37 -4.65 3.38 12.79
C ASP A 37 -5.35 4.67 12.30
N LEU A 38 -4.84 5.84 12.70
CA LEU A 38 -5.32 7.11 12.16
C LEU A 38 -4.88 7.27 10.71
N ALA A 39 -3.63 6.91 10.38
CA ALA A 39 -3.16 6.91 8.99
C ALA A 39 -4.04 6.03 8.08
N ILE A 40 -4.37 4.81 8.51
CA ILE A 40 -5.26 3.90 7.78
C ILE A 40 -6.61 4.57 7.51
N LYS A 41 -7.21 5.19 8.52
CA LYS A 41 -8.50 5.87 8.37
C LYS A 41 -8.46 6.96 7.31
N GLU A 42 -7.43 7.80 7.32
CA GLU A 42 -7.28 8.87 6.33
C GLU A 42 -7.07 8.31 4.91
N TYR A 43 -6.24 7.28 4.76
CA TYR A 43 -6.03 6.64 3.47
C TYR A 43 -7.27 5.90 2.96
N GLU A 44 -8.08 5.31 3.83
CA GLU A 44 -9.36 4.70 3.46
C GLU A 44 -10.32 5.75 2.89
N ILE A 45 -10.37 6.94 3.48
CA ILE A 45 -11.17 8.07 2.96
C ILE A 45 -10.65 8.48 1.59
N ALA A 46 -9.35 8.74 1.44
CA ALA A 46 -8.72 9.11 0.18
C ALA A 46 -8.95 8.06 -0.93
N SER A 47 -8.89 6.78 -0.58
CA SER A 47 -8.99 5.65 -1.52
C SER A 47 -10.33 5.52 -2.24
N LYS A 48 -11.36 6.24 -1.76
CA LYS A 48 -12.67 6.33 -2.43
C LYS A 48 -12.60 7.10 -3.75
N LYS A 49 -11.60 7.99 -3.89
CA LYS A 49 -11.44 8.87 -5.06
C LYS A 49 -10.07 8.71 -5.71
N LEU A 50 -9.03 8.42 -4.93
CA LEU A 50 -7.65 8.31 -5.39
C LEU A 50 -7.12 6.88 -5.25
N PRO A 51 -6.96 6.14 -6.37
CA PRO A 51 -6.35 4.82 -6.36
C PRO A 51 -4.97 4.74 -5.69
N ILE A 52 -4.15 5.80 -5.80
CA ILE A 52 -2.82 5.85 -5.19
C ILE A 52 -2.87 5.67 -3.65
N ALA A 53 -3.98 6.02 -2.98
CA ALA A 53 -4.13 5.77 -1.55
C ALA A 53 -4.11 4.27 -1.17
N TYR A 54 -4.38 3.36 -2.11
CA TYR A 54 -4.19 1.93 -1.87
C TYR A 54 -2.71 1.54 -1.72
N LEU A 55 -1.78 2.25 -2.36
CA LEU A 55 -0.35 2.06 -2.12
C LEU A 55 -0.01 2.40 -0.67
N TYR A 56 -0.49 3.55 -0.18
CA TYR A 56 -0.27 4.00 1.19
C TYR A 56 -0.89 3.04 2.22
N LEU A 57 -2.11 2.55 1.99
CA LEU A 57 -2.69 1.50 2.83
C LEU A 57 -1.79 0.25 2.88
N GLY A 58 -1.30 -0.20 1.73
CA GLY A 58 -0.36 -1.33 1.67
C GLY A 58 0.91 -1.08 2.50
N ASN A 59 1.48 0.13 2.41
CA ASN A 59 2.66 0.52 3.18
C ASN A 59 2.42 0.51 4.69
N VAL A 60 1.28 1.05 5.15
CA VAL A 60 0.95 1.06 6.59
C VAL A 60 0.73 -0.36 7.11
N TYR A 61 0.05 -1.22 6.36
CA TYR A 61 -0.12 -2.62 6.76
C TYR A 61 1.20 -3.40 6.75
N MET A 62 2.14 -3.07 5.84
CA MET A 62 3.51 -3.59 5.92
C MET A 62 4.22 -3.15 7.21
N GLN A 63 4.08 -1.88 7.61
CA GLN A 63 4.68 -1.37 8.85
C GLN A 63 4.07 -2.03 10.10
N LYS A 64 2.80 -2.44 10.04
CA LYS A 64 2.11 -3.23 11.08
C LYS A 64 2.43 -4.73 11.00
N GLU A 65 3.31 -5.16 10.10
CA GLU A 65 3.64 -6.57 9.82
C GLU A 65 2.44 -7.44 9.39
N ASN A 66 1.32 -6.80 9.00
CA ASN A 66 0.15 -7.50 8.47
C ASN A 66 0.31 -7.67 6.96
N LEU A 67 1.07 -8.71 6.58
CA LEU A 67 1.43 -8.98 5.19
C LEU A 67 0.22 -9.30 4.29
N ASP A 68 -0.87 -9.83 4.84
CA ASP A 68 -2.03 -10.23 4.04
C ASP A 68 -2.89 -9.02 3.63
N GLU A 69 -3.13 -8.07 4.55
CA GLU A 69 -3.79 -6.81 4.18
C GLU A 69 -2.88 -5.95 3.29
N ALA A 70 -1.57 -5.93 3.54
CA ALA A 70 -0.62 -5.24 2.67
C ALA A 70 -0.68 -5.75 1.23
N GLU A 71 -0.65 -7.07 1.04
CA GLU A 71 -0.74 -7.71 -0.28
C GLU A 71 -2.05 -7.35 -0.99
N LYS A 72 -3.18 -7.43 -0.28
CA LYS A 72 -4.49 -7.07 -0.80
C LYS A 72 -4.52 -5.62 -1.30
N TYR A 73 -3.94 -4.69 -0.56
CA TYR A 73 -3.93 -3.28 -0.94
C TYR A 73 -2.96 -2.98 -2.08
N TYR A 74 -1.76 -3.58 -2.12
CA TYR A 74 -0.87 -3.44 -3.28
C TYR A 74 -1.48 -4.01 -4.56
N LYS A 75 -2.10 -5.20 -4.49
CA LYS A 75 -2.83 -5.78 -5.63
C LYS A 75 -3.98 -4.86 -6.08
N LYS A 76 -4.67 -4.22 -5.15
CA LYS A 76 -5.74 -3.26 -5.46
C LYS A 76 -5.19 -1.99 -6.11
N ALA A 77 -4.06 -1.48 -5.66
CA ALA A 77 -3.37 -0.34 -6.26
C ALA A 77 -3.01 -0.64 -7.72
N ILE A 78 -2.31 -1.76 -7.97
CA ILE A 78 -1.93 -2.24 -9.31
C ILE A 78 -3.16 -2.39 -10.22
N LYS A 79 -4.23 -3.01 -9.71
CA LYS A 79 -5.46 -3.22 -10.48
C LYS A 79 -6.16 -1.92 -10.86
N LYS A 80 -6.14 -0.92 -9.98
CA LYS A 80 -6.84 0.35 -10.19
C LYS A 80 -6.01 1.35 -10.99
N GLN A 81 -4.69 1.29 -10.85
CA GLN A 81 -3.76 2.19 -11.51
C GLN A 81 -2.45 1.41 -11.81
N PRO A 82 -2.33 0.82 -13.01
CA PRO A 82 -1.27 -0.13 -13.35
C PRO A 82 0.09 0.52 -13.64
N ASP A 83 0.19 1.84 -13.59
CA ASP A 83 1.40 2.65 -13.78
C ASP A 83 2.08 3.08 -12.47
N ILE A 84 1.53 2.69 -11.30
CA ILE A 84 2.19 2.93 -9.99
C ILE A 84 3.35 1.94 -9.82
N ALA A 85 4.55 2.31 -10.26
CA ALA A 85 5.76 1.48 -10.17
C ALA A 85 6.05 1.00 -8.72
N ASP A 86 5.87 1.87 -7.73
CA ASP A 86 6.09 1.55 -6.32
C ASP A 86 5.18 0.42 -5.82
N ALA A 87 3.96 0.28 -6.34
CA ALA A 87 3.06 -0.79 -5.93
C ALA A 87 3.58 -2.18 -6.34
N TYR A 88 4.18 -2.28 -7.53
CA TYR A 88 4.82 -3.51 -7.98
C TYR A 88 6.07 -3.82 -7.15
N ASN A 89 6.92 -2.81 -6.90
CA ASN A 89 8.12 -3.01 -6.09
C ASN A 89 7.76 -3.43 -4.65
N ASN A 90 6.77 -2.78 -4.04
CA ASN A 90 6.41 -3.08 -2.64
C ASN A 90 5.73 -4.45 -2.52
N LEU A 91 4.92 -4.87 -3.50
CA LEU A 91 4.40 -6.24 -3.55
C LEU A 91 5.52 -7.27 -3.77
N SER A 92 6.47 -6.97 -4.66
CA SER A 92 7.67 -7.80 -4.85
C SER A 92 8.46 -7.96 -3.56
N TRP A 93 8.67 -6.87 -2.82
CA TRP A 93 9.36 -6.89 -1.54
C TRP A 93 8.61 -7.70 -0.49
N LEU A 94 7.29 -7.57 -0.43
CA LEU A 94 6.43 -8.38 0.43
C LEU A 94 6.59 -9.88 0.12
N TYR A 95 6.60 -10.26 -1.16
CA TYR A 95 6.83 -11.65 -1.57
C TYR A 95 8.22 -12.16 -1.27
N TYR A 96 9.24 -11.31 -1.41
CA TYR A 96 10.58 -11.63 -0.92
C TYR A 96 10.58 -11.95 0.59
N ILE A 97 9.88 -11.15 1.41
CA ILE A 97 9.77 -11.39 2.86
C ILE A 97 9.04 -12.71 3.13
N LYS A 98 7.90 -12.97 2.47
CA LYS A 98 7.14 -14.23 2.61
C LYS A 98 8.01 -15.44 2.25
N ALA A 99 8.75 -15.39 1.13
CA ALA A 99 9.62 -16.48 0.70
C ALA A 99 10.84 -16.70 1.60
N LYS A 100 11.35 -15.65 2.23
CA LYS A 100 12.47 -15.72 3.19
C LYS A 100 12.04 -16.27 4.57
N GLY A 101 10.75 -16.22 4.89
CA GLY A 101 10.21 -16.68 6.17
C GLY A 101 10.56 -18.13 6.49
N GLN A 102 10.65 -18.46 7.79
CA GLN A 102 10.92 -19.83 8.23
C GLN A 102 9.71 -20.73 8.02
N GLY A 103 9.95 -22.00 7.68
CA GLY A 103 8.91 -23.03 7.62
C GLY A 103 8.24 -23.22 6.25
N LEU A 104 8.61 -22.42 5.24
CA LEU A 104 8.19 -22.64 3.86
C LEU A 104 9.11 -23.65 3.16
N LYS A 105 8.54 -24.53 2.33
CA LYS A 105 9.34 -25.43 1.50
C LYS A 105 10.09 -24.63 0.45
N VAL A 106 11.27 -25.10 0.05
CA VAL A 106 12.12 -24.42 -0.93
C VAL A 106 11.39 -24.25 -2.26
N GLU A 107 10.61 -25.26 -2.68
CA GLU A 107 9.82 -25.23 -3.91
C GLU A 107 8.74 -24.15 -3.86
N ASP A 108 8.00 -24.06 -2.76
CA ASP A 108 6.97 -23.03 -2.57
C ASP A 108 7.59 -21.63 -2.52
N ALA A 109 8.72 -21.47 -1.83
CA ALA A 109 9.47 -20.21 -1.77
C ALA A 109 9.95 -19.78 -3.18
N ASN A 110 10.36 -20.74 -3.98
CA ASN A 110 10.84 -20.54 -5.35
C ASN A 110 9.75 -20.06 -6.30
N GLU A 111 8.52 -20.56 -6.15
CA GLU A 111 7.36 -20.05 -6.90
C GLU A 111 7.06 -18.59 -6.55
N ILE A 112 7.05 -18.26 -5.25
CA ILE A 112 6.84 -16.89 -4.76
C ILE A 112 7.94 -15.95 -5.29
N LEU A 113 9.20 -16.39 -5.27
CA LEU A 113 10.32 -15.57 -5.77
C LEU A 113 10.27 -15.33 -7.28
N LYS A 114 9.70 -16.27 -8.04
CA LYS A 114 9.47 -16.08 -9.48
C LYS A 114 8.42 -14.99 -9.73
N GLU A 115 7.33 -15.00 -8.96
CA GLU A 115 6.32 -13.94 -9.02
C GLU A 115 6.90 -12.59 -8.59
N ALA A 116 7.65 -12.56 -7.48
CA ALA A 116 8.33 -11.37 -6.99
C ALA A 116 9.28 -10.78 -8.06
N GLU A 117 10.12 -11.59 -8.69
CA GLU A 117 11.01 -11.13 -9.76
C GLU A 117 10.23 -10.50 -10.92
N GLY A 118 9.11 -11.10 -11.34
CA GLY A 118 8.25 -10.51 -12.37
C GLY A 118 7.70 -9.14 -11.99
N LEU A 119 7.29 -8.97 -10.74
CA LEU A 119 6.76 -7.70 -10.23
C LEU A 119 7.84 -6.59 -10.19
N VAL A 120 9.02 -6.84 -9.64
CA VAL A 120 10.08 -5.82 -9.61
C VAL A 120 10.61 -5.49 -11.01
N LEU A 121 10.64 -6.46 -11.94
CA LEU A 121 10.93 -6.18 -13.34
C LEU A 121 9.88 -5.26 -13.96
N LYS A 122 8.59 -5.42 -13.62
CA LYS A 122 7.55 -4.48 -14.05
C LYS A 122 7.75 -3.09 -13.44
N ALA A 123 8.17 -3.00 -12.18
CA ALA A 123 8.52 -1.72 -11.55
C ALA A 123 9.67 -1.03 -12.28
N LEU A 124 10.72 -1.77 -12.66
CA LEU A 124 11.85 -1.27 -13.45
C LEU A 124 11.46 -0.90 -14.89
N GLU A 125 10.50 -1.58 -15.50
CA GLU A 125 9.97 -1.17 -16.80
C GLU A 125 9.33 0.22 -16.72
N LEU A 126 8.57 0.49 -15.67
CA LEU A 126 7.89 1.77 -15.43
C LEU A 126 8.86 2.88 -14.97
N ASN A 127 9.92 2.52 -14.23
CA ASN A 127 10.94 3.46 -13.77
C ASN A 127 12.34 2.79 -13.72
N PRO A 128 13.08 2.77 -14.85
CA PRO A 128 14.33 2.01 -14.99
C PRO A 128 15.51 2.50 -14.15
N LEU A 129 15.48 3.76 -13.72
CA LEU A 129 16.58 4.41 -13.00
C LEU A 129 16.41 4.35 -11.48
N ASN A 130 15.34 3.72 -10.98
CA ASN A 130 15.11 3.62 -9.55
C ASN A 130 16.02 2.55 -8.90
N GLU A 131 17.04 2.99 -8.17
CA GLU A 131 18.00 2.10 -7.50
C GLU A 131 17.35 1.18 -6.46
N ASN A 132 16.28 1.62 -5.78
CA ASN A 132 15.58 0.78 -4.79
C ASN A 132 14.96 -0.46 -5.44
N TYR A 133 14.52 -0.36 -6.69
CA TYR A 133 13.94 -1.49 -7.42
C TYR A 133 15.04 -2.46 -7.85
N LYS A 134 16.20 -1.94 -8.26
CA LYS A 134 17.38 -2.77 -8.55
C LYS A 134 17.86 -3.52 -7.31
N ASP A 135 17.88 -2.87 -6.16
CA ASP A 135 18.22 -3.51 -4.88
C ASP A 135 17.25 -4.63 -4.51
N THR A 136 15.95 -4.40 -4.70
CA THR A 136 14.92 -5.43 -4.50
C THR A 136 15.13 -6.63 -5.41
N LEU A 137 15.40 -6.39 -6.70
CA LEU A 137 15.71 -7.44 -7.67
C LEU A 137 16.97 -8.24 -7.29
N ASN A 138 18.02 -7.56 -6.85
CA ASN A 138 19.27 -8.19 -6.43
C ASN A 138 19.05 -9.13 -5.24
N LYS A 139 18.29 -8.69 -4.22
CA LYS A 139 17.95 -9.51 -3.04
C LYS A 139 17.15 -10.76 -3.42
N ILE A 140 16.20 -10.62 -4.34
CA ILE A 140 15.40 -11.76 -4.84
C ILE A 140 16.29 -12.77 -5.55
N ARG A 141 17.18 -12.32 -6.44
CA ARG A 141 18.11 -13.19 -7.17
C ARG A 141 19.11 -13.89 -6.25
N GLU A 142 19.61 -13.18 -5.24
CA GLU A 142 20.49 -13.78 -4.24
C GLU A 142 19.79 -14.91 -3.48
N LEU A 143 18.54 -14.70 -3.07
CA LEU A 143 17.77 -15.73 -2.36
C LEU A 143 17.41 -16.91 -3.28
N LYS A 144 17.05 -16.67 -4.53
CA LYS A 144 16.84 -17.73 -5.54
C LYS A 144 18.09 -18.59 -5.69
N SER A 145 19.26 -17.98 -5.82
CA SER A 145 20.53 -18.70 -5.95
C SER A 145 20.82 -19.57 -4.70
N LYS A 146 20.54 -19.06 -3.49
CA LYS A 146 20.66 -19.84 -2.25
C LYS A 146 19.70 -21.03 -2.19
N ASN A 147 18.54 -20.90 -2.82
CA ASN A 147 17.53 -21.95 -2.93
C ASN A 147 17.77 -22.92 -4.10
N GLY A 148 18.85 -22.76 -4.85
CA GLY A 148 19.19 -23.63 -5.98
C GLY A 148 18.44 -23.33 -7.28
N LEU A 149 17.92 -22.10 -7.45
CA LEU A 149 17.35 -21.59 -8.71
C LEU A 149 18.33 -20.71 -9.51
#